data_AF-A0A1Y3LCZ3-F1
#
_entry.id   AF-A0A1Y3LCZ3-F1
#
_cell.length_a   1.000
_cell.length_b   1.000
_cell.length_c   1.000
_cell.angle_alpha   90.00
_cell.angle_beta   90.00
_cell.angle_gamma   90.00
#
_symmetry.space_group_name_H-M   'P 1'
#
loop_
_entity.id
_entity.type
_entity.pdbx_description
1 polymer ?
#
loop_
_entity_poly.entity_id
_entity_poly.type
_entity_poly.pdbx_seq_one_letter_code
_entity_poly.pdbx_strand_id
1 'polypeptide(L)'
;MKGWAILAVAVLLASHCGAYQHGRSLERAEADQAVAQRDSGDRLAEVIGERSARQEEHRSADAQQEARVKAHEERTIADSGAADADAAGQRLRSEAAQLASTVSCPATDTAAIARGEAATRAAMVLSDLLSRADERAGELAQAYDRARIAGQQCEASYDALGWK
;
A
#
# COMPACT_ATOMS: atom_id res chain seq x y z
N MET A 1 -31.45 -17.00 90.63
CA MET A 1 -30.14 -17.44 90.12
C MET A 1 -30.18 -18.01 88.70
N LYS A 2 -31.17 -18.85 88.30
CA LYS A 2 -31.25 -19.42 86.94
C LYS A 2 -31.43 -18.39 85.80
N GLY A 3 -32.19 -17.31 86.00
CA GLY A 3 -32.42 -16.29 84.95
C GLY A 3 -31.16 -15.50 84.55
N TRP A 4 -30.25 -15.27 85.50
CA TRP A 4 -29.00 -14.54 85.24
C TRP A 4 -28.00 -15.37 84.42
N ALA A 5 -27.95 -16.69 84.68
CA ALA A 5 -27.16 -17.62 83.87
C ALA A 5 -27.65 -17.70 82.41
N ILE A 6 -28.97 -17.68 82.18
CA ILE A 6 -29.55 -17.69 80.83
C ILE A 6 -29.20 -16.39 80.08
N LEU A 7 -29.30 -15.24 80.74
CA LEU A 7 -28.91 -13.95 80.17
C LEU A 7 -27.42 -13.89 79.82
N ALA A 8 -26.54 -14.39 80.69
CA ALA A 8 -25.11 -14.43 80.42
C ALA A 8 -24.77 -15.30 79.19
N VAL A 9 -25.40 -16.47 79.06
CA VAL A 9 -25.23 -17.34 77.87
C VAL A 9 -25.76 -16.67 76.61
N ALA A 10 -26.92 -16.00 76.68
CA ALA A 10 -27.49 -15.28 75.54
C ALA A 10 -26.57 -14.15 75.04
N VAL A 11 -25.96 -13.39 75.96
CA VAL A 11 -24.99 -12.33 75.63
C VAL A 11 -23.74 -12.90 74.98
N LEU A 12 -23.21 -14.02 75.47
CA LEU A 12 -22.05 -14.68 74.88
C LEU A 12 -22.34 -15.19 73.45
N LEU A 13 -23.50 -15.81 73.23
CA LEU A 13 -23.92 -16.25 71.90
C LEU A 13 -24.14 -15.08 70.95
N ALA A 14 -24.76 -13.99 71.40
CA ALA A 14 -24.94 -12.79 70.61
C ALA A 14 -23.59 -12.14 70.23
N SER A 15 -22.65 -12.08 71.18
CA SER A 15 -21.30 -11.58 70.94
C SER A 15 -20.54 -12.44 69.91
N HIS A 16 -20.59 -13.77 70.06
CA HIS A 16 -19.93 -14.68 69.12
C HIS A 16 -20.56 -14.63 67.72
N CYS A 17 -21.89 -14.55 67.64
CA CYS A 17 -22.61 -14.40 66.37
C CYS A 17 -22.26 -13.06 65.68
N GLY A 18 -22.20 -11.96 66.44
CA GLY A 18 -21.78 -10.66 65.93
C GLY A 18 -20.34 -10.68 65.41
N ALA A 19 -19.41 -11.27 66.16
CA ALA A 19 -18.02 -11.41 65.73
C ALA A 19 -17.88 -12.27 64.46
N TYR A 20 -18.63 -13.38 64.37
CA TYR A 20 -18.62 -14.25 63.17
C TYR A 20 -19.20 -13.55 61.94
N GLN A 21 -20.36 -12.88 62.08
CA GLN A 21 -20.95 -12.13 60.98
C GLN A 21 -20.03 -10.99 60.51
N HIS A 22 -19.38 -10.31 61.45
CA HIS A 22 -18.42 -9.26 61.13
C HIS A 22 -17.21 -9.83 60.39
N GLY A 23 -16.61 -10.92 60.86
CA GLY A 23 -15.51 -11.61 60.17
C GLY A 23 -15.89 -12.01 58.74
N ARG A 24 -17.06 -12.63 58.55
CA ARG A 24 -17.57 -12.98 57.22
C ARG A 24 -17.81 -11.76 56.31
N SER A 25 -18.21 -10.63 56.88
CA SER A 25 -18.42 -9.40 56.10
C SER A 25 -17.09 -8.81 55.62
N LEU A 26 -16.05 -8.88 56.45
CA LEU A 26 -14.70 -8.45 56.09
C LEU A 26 -14.09 -9.34 55.01
N GLU A 27 -14.17 -10.67 55.18
CA GLU A 27 -13.69 -11.62 54.16
C GLU A 27 -14.37 -11.41 52.80
N ARG A 28 -15.68 -11.15 52.77
CA ARG A 28 -16.39 -10.82 51.54
C ARG A 28 -15.95 -9.49 50.96
N ALA A 29 -15.80 -8.45 51.79
CA ALA A 29 -15.35 -7.14 51.33
C ALA A 29 -13.93 -7.19 50.73
N GLU A 30 -13.02 -7.93 51.36
CA GLU A 30 -11.66 -8.14 50.84
C GLU A 30 -11.68 -8.95 49.53
N ALA A 31 -12.50 -9.99 49.44
CA ALA A 31 -12.68 -10.76 48.21
C ALA A 31 -13.26 -9.90 47.08
N ASP A 32 -14.30 -9.12 47.35
CA ASP A 32 -14.92 -8.20 46.39
C ASP A 32 -13.93 -7.13 45.92
N GLN A 33 -13.11 -6.60 46.83
CA GLN A 33 -12.05 -5.64 46.49
C GLN A 33 -10.97 -6.28 45.60
N ALA A 34 -10.54 -7.50 45.91
CA ALA A 34 -9.55 -8.22 45.11
C ALA A 34 -10.09 -8.55 43.70
N VAL A 35 -11.36 -8.93 43.58
CA VAL A 35 -12.02 -9.13 42.28
C VAL A 35 -12.13 -7.82 41.52
N ALA A 36 -12.60 -6.74 42.16
CA ALA A 36 -12.71 -5.44 41.50
C ALA A 36 -11.36 -4.91 40.98
N GLN A 37 -10.27 -5.12 41.73
CA GLN A 37 -8.92 -4.78 41.27
C GLN A 37 -8.52 -5.60 40.04
N ARG A 38 -8.77 -6.90 40.03
CA ARG A 38 -8.48 -7.77 38.88
C ARG A 38 -9.31 -7.37 37.66
N ASP A 39 -10.61 -7.21 37.81
CA ASP A 39 -11.50 -6.77 36.73
C ASP A 39 -11.04 -5.44 36.13
N SER A 40 -10.62 -4.48 36.98
CA SER A 40 -10.08 -3.21 36.51
C SER A 40 -8.78 -3.37 35.71
N GLY A 41 -7.89 -4.27 36.14
CA GLY A 41 -6.66 -4.61 35.44
C GLY A 41 -6.93 -5.30 34.11
N ASP A 42 -7.85 -6.25 34.09
CA ASP A 42 -8.26 -7.00 32.90
C ASP A 42 -8.90 -6.06 31.86
N ARG A 43 -9.78 -5.14 32.29
CA ARG A 43 -10.36 -4.12 31.42
C ARG A 43 -9.32 -3.17 30.84
N LEU A 44 -8.34 -2.77 31.65
CA LEU A 44 -7.25 -1.91 31.17
C LEU A 44 -6.39 -2.67 30.14
N ALA A 45 -6.05 -3.93 30.41
CA ALA A 45 -5.29 -4.78 29.51
C ALA A 45 -6.04 -5.02 28.18
N GLU A 46 -7.36 -5.26 28.24
CA GLU A 46 -8.23 -5.38 27.07
C GLU A 46 -8.19 -4.11 26.21
N VAL A 47 -8.41 -2.93 26.80
CA VAL A 47 -8.40 -1.66 26.05
C VAL A 47 -7.03 -1.33 25.46
N ILE A 48 -5.93 -1.62 26.18
CA ILE A 48 -4.58 -1.44 25.66
C ILE A 48 -4.32 -2.39 24.48
N GLY A 49 -4.72 -3.65 24.63
CA GLY A 49 -4.63 -4.66 23.57
C GLY A 49 -5.38 -4.23 22.31
N GLU A 50 -6.65 -3.85 22.44
CA GLU A 50 -7.46 -3.35 21.32
C GLU A 50 -6.85 -2.13 20.65
N ARG A 51 -6.37 -1.15 21.42
CA ARG A 51 -5.74 0.06 20.86
C ARG A 51 -4.46 -0.28 20.11
N SER A 52 -3.63 -1.17 20.65
CA SER A 52 -2.41 -1.60 19.98
C SER A 52 -2.70 -2.32 18.66
N ALA A 53 -3.71 -3.20 18.65
CA ALA A 53 -4.14 -3.91 17.46
C ALA A 53 -4.70 -2.94 16.40
N ARG A 54 -5.54 -1.98 16.79
CA ARG A 54 -6.04 -0.96 15.85
C ARG A 54 -4.94 -0.06 15.30
N GLN A 55 -3.97 0.32 16.13
CA GLN A 55 -2.84 1.13 15.68
C GLN A 55 -2.03 0.37 14.62
N GLU A 56 -1.82 -0.92 14.83
CA GLU A 56 -1.15 -1.80 13.88
C GLU A 56 -1.95 -1.92 12.58
N GLU A 57 -3.26 -2.14 12.65
CA GLU A 57 -4.15 -2.16 11.49
C GLU A 57 -4.09 -0.84 10.70
N HIS A 58 -4.15 0.31 11.38
CA HIS A 58 -4.02 1.62 10.75
C HIS A 58 -2.67 1.79 10.06
N ARG A 59 -1.58 1.44 10.75
CA ARG A 59 -0.23 1.52 10.19
C ARG A 59 -0.09 0.67 8.92
N SER A 60 -0.58 -0.56 8.93
CA SER A 60 -0.55 -1.42 7.74
C SER A 60 -1.47 -0.90 6.63
N ALA A 61 -2.65 -0.37 6.95
CA ALA A 61 -3.55 0.22 5.97
C ALA A 61 -2.94 1.46 5.30
N ASP A 62 -2.30 2.34 6.08
CA ASP A 62 -1.65 3.55 5.58
C ASP A 62 -0.48 3.20 4.66
N ALA A 63 0.36 2.25 5.04
CA ALA A 63 1.48 1.79 4.20
C ALA A 63 1.00 1.16 2.88
N GLN A 64 -0.10 0.37 2.91
CA GLN A 64 -0.72 -0.17 1.70
C GLN A 64 -1.28 0.93 0.80
N GLN A 65 -1.89 1.96 1.40
CA GLN A 65 -2.44 3.08 0.66
C GLN A 65 -1.33 3.91 0.01
N GLU A 66 -0.23 4.16 0.71
CA GLU A 66 0.95 4.84 0.16
C GLU A 66 1.52 4.07 -1.04
N ALA A 67 1.69 2.74 -0.92
CA ALA A 67 2.14 1.89 -2.02
C ALA A 67 1.20 1.98 -3.25
N ARG A 68 -0.12 2.04 -3.03
CA ARG A 68 -1.12 2.20 -4.09
C ARG A 68 -1.02 3.55 -4.78
N VAL A 69 -0.94 4.63 -4.00
CA VAL A 69 -0.84 6.00 -4.52
C VAL A 69 0.43 6.17 -5.33
N LYS A 70 1.58 5.74 -4.80
CA LYS A 70 2.86 5.81 -5.50
C LYS A 70 2.84 5.04 -6.82
N ALA A 71 2.33 3.81 -6.81
CA ALA A 71 2.23 3.01 -8.04
C ALA A 71 1.25 3.61 -9.06
N HIS A 72 0.22 4.33 -8.61
CA HIS A 72 -0.68 5.06 -9.50
C HIS A 72 -0.01 6.29 -10.13
N GLU A 73 0.74 7.05 -9.33
CA GLU A 73 1.52 8.19 -9.80
C GLU A 73 2.57 7.75 -10.83
N GLU A 74 3.36 6.72 -10.52
CA GLU A 74 4.36 6.18 -11.45
C GLU A 74 3.74 5.68 -12.76
N ARG A 75 2.56 5.03 -12.71
CA ARG A 75 1.79 4.65 -13.90
C ARG A 75 1.39 5.85 -14.74
N THR A 76 0.89 6.90 -14.09
CA THR A 76 0.45 8.12 -14.77
C THR A 76 1.63 8.80 -15.46
N ILE A 77 2.79 8.87 -14.80
CA ILE A 77 4.02 9.42 -15.38
C ILE A 77 4.47 8.58 -16.57
N ALA A 78 4.52 7.24 -16.43
CA ALA A 78 4.91 6.35 -17.52
C ALA A 78 3.97 6.44 -18.73
N ASP A 79 2.66 6.49 -18.50
CA ASP A 79 1.65 6.64 -19.56
C ASP A 79 1.78 8.00 -20.27
N SER A 80 2.00 9.09 -19.52
CA SER A 80 2.27 10.40 -20.12
C SER A 80 3.57 10.43 -20.92
N GLY A 81 4.64 9.80 -20.41
CA GLY A 81 5.92 9.72 -21.11
C GLY A 81 5.83 8.91 -22.39
N ALA A 82 5.05 7.82 -22.40
CA ALA A 82 4.77 7.05 -23.61
C ALA A 82 4.00 7.89 -24.65
N ALA A 83 2.97 8.61 -24.23
CA ALA A 83 2.20 9.48 -25.12
C ALA A 83 3.06 10.62 -25.71
N ASP A 84 3.92 11.23 -24.90
CA ASP A 84 4.85 12.27 -25.34
C ASP A 84 5.89 11.74 -26.33
N ALA A 85 6.42 10.54 -26.10
CA ALA A 85 7.34 9.86 -27.01
C ALA A 85 6.67 9.55 -28.36
N ASP A 86 5.44 9.04 -28.35
CA ASP A 86 4.66 8.78 -29.56
C ASP A 86 4.40 10.06 -30.36
N ALA A 87 4.01 11.14 -29.67
CA ALA A 87 3.78 12.44 -30.29
C ALA A 87 5.06 13.03 -30.89
N ALA A 88 6.20 12.91 -30.20
CA ALA A 88 7.50 13.33 -30.71
C ALA A 88 7.91 12.51 -31.94
N GLY A 89 7.69 11.20 -31.94
CA GLY A 89 7.96 10.31 -33.08
C GLY A 89 7.09 10.67 -34.30
N GLN A 90 5.80 10.95 -34.11
CA GLN A 90 4.91 11.38 -35.19
C GLN A 90 5.33 12.74 -35.78
N ARG A 91 5.72 13.69 -34.93
CA ARG A 91 6.27 14.98 -35.38
C ARG A 91 7.54 14.81 -36.20
N LEU A 92 8.49 14.01 -35.72
CA LEU A 92 9.73 13.73 -36.44
C LEU A 92 9.47 13.12 -37.81
N ARG A 93 8.56 12.14 -37.91
CA ARG A 93 8.16 11.54 -39.20
C ARG A 93 7.53 12.56 -40.13
N SER A 94 6.69 13.46 -39.60
CA SER A 94 6.04 14.52 -40.39
C SER A 94 7.05 15.54 -40.91
N GLU A 95 7.96 16.01 -40.07
CA GLU A 95 9.04 16.94 -40.44
C GLU A 95 10.00 16.30 -41.46
N ALA A 96 10.35 15.03 -41.28
CA ALA A 96 11.18 14.28 -42.22
C ALA A 96 10.49 14.13 -43.59
N ALA A 97 9.18 13.82 -43.62
CA ALA A 97 8.42 13.75 -44.86
C ALA A 97 8.32 15.11 -45.57
N GLN A 98 8.12 16.18 -44.81
CA GLN A 98 8.13 17.55 -45.34
C GLN A 98 9.50 17.90 -45.93
N LEU A 99 10.59 17.60 -45.23
CA LEU A 99 11.94 17.80 -45.74
C LEU A 99 12.19 16.98 -47.01
N ALA A 100 11.79 15.71 -47.04
CA ALA A 100 11.93 14.87 -48.21
C ALA A 100 11.18 15.45 -49.42
N SER A 101 9.97 15.98 -49.23
CA SER A 101 9.18 16.61 -50.29
C SER A 101 9.80 17.93 -50.81
N THR A 102 10.41 18.73 -49.93
CA THR A 102 11.06 20.00 -50.33
C THR A 102 12.38 19.78 -51.07
N VAL A 103 13.11 18.71 -50.75
CA VAL A 103 14.38 18.36 -51.38
C VAL A 103 14.18 17.55 -52.68
N SER A 104 13.02 16.91 -52.88
CA SER A 104 12.71 16.09 -54.06
C SER A 104 12.46 16.87 -55.37
N CYS A 105 12.98 18.08 -55.52
CA CYS A 105 13.01 18.75 -56.82
C CYS A 105 13.81 17.88 -57.82
N PRO A 106 13.19 17.40 -58.93
CA PRO A 106 13.87 16.50 -59.85
C PRO A 106 15.06 17.23 -60.47
N ALA A 107 16.26 16.69 -60.25
CA ALA A 107 17.44 17.12 -60.98
C ALA A 107 17.15 16.93 -62.48
N THR A 108 17.41 17.95 -63.30
CA THR A 108 17.25 17.87 -64.75
C THR A 108 18.21 16.86 -65.40
N ASP A 109 19.23 16.40 -64.66
CA ASP A 109 20.17 15.36 -65.08
C ASP A 109 19.63 13.94 -64.77
N THR A 110 19.11 13.28 -65.80
CA THR A 110 18.62 11.91 -65.75
C THR A 110 19.71 10.89 -65.40
N ALA A 111 20.99 11.16 -65.69
CA ALA A 111 22.09 10.28 -65.33
C ALA A 111 22.41 10.35 -63.83
N ALA A 112 22.17 11.50 -63.18
CA ALA A 112 22.27 11.65 -61.73
C ALA A 112 21.13 10.92 -61.02
N ILE A 113 19.90 10.99 -61.56
CA ILE A 113 18.74 10.25 -61.05
C ILE A 113 18.98 8.74 -61.11
N ALA A 114 19.45 8.22 -62.26
CA ALA A 114 19.73 6.79 -62.44
C ALA A 114 20.81 6.28 -61.47
N ARG A 115 21.84 7.09 -61.18
CA ARG A 115 22.87 6.76 -60.17
C ARG A 115 22.33 6.77 -58.73
N GLY A 116 21.28 7.54 -58.44
CA GLY A 116 20.69 7.67 -57.11
C GLY A 116 19.61 6.63 -56.76
N GLU A 117 19.08 5.91 -57.75
CA GLU A 117 17.91 5.03 -57.58
C GLU A 117 18.12 3.91 -56.55
N ALA A 118 19.33 3.34 -56.50
CA ALA A 118 19.70 2.33 -55.50
C ALA A 118 19.73 2.93 -54.08
N ALA A 119 20.21 4.16 -53.93
CA ALA A 119 20.25 4.86 -52.65
C ALA A 119 18.84 5.21 -52.16
N THR A 120 17.94 5.65 -53.04
CA THR A 120 16.53 5.90 -52.71
C THR A 120 15.83 4.61 -52.25
N ARG A 121 16.04 3.48 -52.96
CA ARG A 121 15.51 2.18 -52.53
C ARG A 121 16.05 1.75 -51.17
N ALA A 122 17.34 1.91 -50.91
CA ALA A 122 17.93 1.62 -49.61
C ALA A 122 17.33 2.51 -48.50
N ALA A 123 17.16 3.81 -48.76
CA ALA A 123 16.57 4.75 -47.81
C ALA A 123 15.11 4.38 -47.45
N MET A 124 14.30 3.96 -48.43
CA MET A 124 12.92 3.50 -48.17
C MET A 124 12.89 2.27 -47.25
N VAL A 125 13.75 1.26 -47.52
CA VAL A 125 13.82 0.05 -46.69
C VAL A 125 14.31 0.37 -45.28
N LEU A 126 15.36 1.19 -45.14
CA LEU A 126 15.87 1.58 -43.83
C LEU A 126 14.84 2.39 -43.02
N SER A 127 14.04 3.23 -43.68
CA SER A 127 12.96 3.99 -43.02
C SER A 127 11.83 3.08 -42.53
N ASP A 128 11.44 2.06 -43.30
CA ASP A 128 10.45 1.07 -42.87
C ASP A 128 10.97 0.23 -41.70
N LEU A 129 12.22 -0.25 -41.79
CA LEU A 129 12.86 -1.01 -40.70
C LEU A 129 12.98 -0.18 -39.42
N LEU A 130 13.37 1.09 -39.53
CA LEU A 130 13.47 2.00 -38.39
C LEU A 130 12.09 2.22 -37.76
N SER A 131 11.04 2.40 -38.57
CA SER A 131 9.68 2.62 -38.06
C SER A 131 9.17 1.41 -37.26
N ARG A 132 9.36 0.19 -37.80
CA ARG A 132 8.97 -1.05 -37.10
C ARG A 132 9.79 -1.29 -35.84
N ALA A 133 11.09 -0.97 -35.87
CA ALA A 133 11.95 -1.12 -34.72
C ALA A 133 11.59 -0.14 -33.60
N ASP A 134 11.29 1.11 -33.95
CA ASP A 134 10.84 2.17 -33.03
C ASP A 134 9.49 1.82 -32.39
N GLU A 135 8.51 1.42 -33.19
CA GLU A 135 7.20 0.96 -32.71
C GLU A 135 7.35 -0.22 -31.73
N ARG A 136 8.16 -1.22 -32.10
CA ARG A 136 8.40 -2.38 -31.24
C ARG A 136 9.14 -2.00 -29.96
N ALA A 137 10.09 -1.08 -30.04
CA ALA A 137 10.80 -0.59 -28.86
C ALA A 137 9.85 0.16 -27.91
N GLY A 138 8.93 0.97 -28.44
CA GLY A 138 7.89 1.66 -27.67
C GLY A 138 6.94 0.69 -26.94
N GLU A 139 6.43 -0.32 -27.65
CA GLU A 139 5.59 -1.36 -27.05
C GLU A 139 6.30 -2.09 -25.90
N LEU A 140 7.58 -2.44 -26.11
CA LEU A 140 8.39 -3.12 -25.10
C LEU A 140 8.64 -2.21 -23.90
N ALA A 141 9.02 -0.95 -24.12
CA ALA A 141 9.25 0.02 -23.06
C ALA A 141 8.00 0.15 -22.18
N GLN A 142 6.82 0.34 -22.79
CA GLN A 142 5.56 0.43 -22.08
C GLN A 142 5.23 -0.84 -21.28
N ALA A 143 5.48 -2.02 -21.84
CA ALA A 143 5.27 -3.28 -21.14
C ALA A 143 6.22 -3.44 -19.94
N TYR A 144 7.51 -3.07 -20.10
CA TYR A 144 8.50 -3.12 -19.03
C TYR A 144 8.19 -2.12 -17.91
N ASP A 145 7.79 -0.90 -18.23
CA ASP A 145 7.42 0.10 -17.23
C ASP A 145 6.24 -0.38 -16.39
N ARG A 146 5.18 -0.91 -17.03
CA ARG A 146 4.05 -1.50 -16.31
C ARG A 146 4.46 -2.68 -15.43
N ALA A 147 5.29 -3.59 -15.95
CA ALA A 147 5.75 -4.75 -15.20
C ALA A 147 6.59 -4.33 -13.98
N ARG A 148 7.48 -3.34 -14.17
CA ARG A 148 8.30 -2.78 -13.10
C ARG A 148 7.44 -2.13 -12.02
N ILE A 149 6.51 -1.25 -12.40
CA ILE A 149 5.64 -0.55 -11.44
C ILE A 149 4.76 -1.56 -10.67
N ALA A 150 4.23 -2.58 -11.36
CA ALA A 150 3.47 -3.65 -10.71
C ALA A 150 4.33 -4.47 -9.74
N GLY A 151 5.58 -4.78 -10.10
CA GLY A 151 6.54 -5.46 -9.22
C GLY A 151 6.85 -4.64 -7.97
N GLN A 152 7.15 -3.35 -8.15
CA GLN A 152 7.43 -2.43 -7.05
C GLN A 152 6.21 -2.25 -6.13
N GLN A 153 5.01 -2.18 -6.69
CA GLN A 153 3.77 -2.17 -5.92
C GLN A 153 3.62 -3.44 -5.09
N CYS A 154 3.89 -4.61 -5.69
CA CYS A 154 3.79 -5.90 -5.01
C CYS A 154 4.76 -5.99 -3.83
N GLU A 155 6.03 -5.62 -4.04
CA GLU A 155 7.07 -5.59 -3.01
C GLU A 155 6.68 -4.65 -1.86
N ALA A 156 6.30 -3.40 -2.17
CA ALA A 156 5.91 -2.43 -1.16
C ALA A 156 4.64 -2.87 -0.39
N SER A 157 3.67 -3.47 -1.08
CA SER A 157 2.49 -4.05 -0.43
C SER A 157 2.83 -5.24 0.46
N TYR A 158 3.81 -6.06 0.09
CA TYR A 158 4.25 -7.17 0.94
C TYR A 158 4.96 -6.65 2.20
N ASP A 159 5.86 -5.68 2.05
CA ASP A 159 6.58 -5.06 3.17
C ASP A 159 5.63 -4.38 4.16
N ALA A 160 4.51 -3.82 3.68
CA ALA A 160 3.47 -3.20 4.50
C ALA A 160 2.73 -4.19 5.43
N LEU A 161 2.81 -5.50 5.17
CA LEU A 161 2.23 -6.54 6.04
C LEU A 161 3.03 -6.74 7.34
N GLY A 162 4.23 -6.16 7.44
CA GLY A 162 5.00 -6.18 8.69
C GLY A 162 5.50 -7.56 9.11
N TRP A 163 5.51 -8.55 8.22
CA TRP A 163 6.16 -9.85 8.47
C TRP A 163 7.68 -9.66 8.51
N LYS A 164 8.21 -9.32 9.68
CA LYS A 164 9.64 -9.40 10.03
C LYS A 164 9.83 -10.29 11.25
#